data_AF-A0A2N9HK08-F1
#
_entry.id   AF-A0A2N9HK08-F1
#
_cell.length_a   1.000
_cell.length_b   1.000
_cell.length_c   1.000
_cell.angle_alpha   90.00
_cell.angle_beta   90.00
_cell.angle_gamma   90.00
#
_symmetry.space_group_name_H-M   'P 1'
#
loop_
_entity.id
_entity.type
_entity.pdbx_description
1 polymer ?
#
loop_
_entity_poly.entity_id
_entity_poly.type
_entity_poly.pdbx_seq_one_letter_code
_entity_poly.pdbx_strand_id
1 'polypeptide(L)'
;MHPGPLVPSVLTRQYCHRSTAIWNGSLVEQLLHCRRRSKVLLRGPQPHPRVVSYIQRAGLYGLYALGFIRIDWALITALVERWRRETHTFHMPHGEMTITLQDVEVLLGLPVDGRPLVASPIVDPAELCQQLLGVTITERALDGSRISLPWLSRQFQAPITAETNEQTVQQYARFYMLSLLGGNIFVDKSNNKVHVVWLQFLEDFDRAREYSWGGAALAWMYRELCRACEMPAKDIAGPLILVQMWAWERFPHMVPELVAPPEIDYGEDVDGQPLPRGPHGVRWRGIKCKKKVPTHVLESYRRSFSTILASQIIWEPYKEILDGLPAYCKAGQDIWRTKSPLVCGHLIEWHLPNRVLRQFGMEQDIPGPFDTETRLHDVDLRGKSDTDWTIEWADYIQKWNTRAETVVTRPLLEQPISYSHPYMRWYRRITRRCISKDSSQYDELVRLIFWLAISLRVHLKPREVDYIGALKF
;
A
#
# COMPACT_ATOMS: atom_id res chain seq x y z
N MET A 1 -22.97 -22.69 -9.99
CA MET A 1 -22.76 -21.63 -8.97
C MET A 1 -22.52 -20.29 -9.62
N HIS A 2 -23.17 -19.21 -9.17
CA HIS A 2 -22.90 -17.84 -9.63
C HIS A 2 -21.89 -17.17 -8.66
N PRO A 3 -20.70 -16.71 -9.12
CA PRO A 3 -19.65 -16.20 -8.23
C PRO A 3 -19.95 -14.81 -7.63
N GLY A 4 -20.97 -14.12 -8.16
CA GLY A 4 -21.31 -12.74 -7.82
C GLY A 4 -20.61 -11.71 -8.71
N PRO A 5 -20.99 -10.43 -8.58
CA PRO A 5 -21.98 -9.90 -7.62
C PRO A 5 -23.42 -10.35 -7.96
N LEU A 6 -24.28 -10.48 -6.95
CA LEU A 6 -25.73 -10.73 -7.16
C LEU A 6 -26.46 -9.43 -7.49
N VAL A 7 -26.01 -8.33 -6.90
CA VAL A 7 -26.50 -6.99 -7.14
C VAL A 7 -25.33 -6.15 -7.67
N PRO A 8 -25.27 -5.82 -8.97
CA PRO A 8 -24.13 -5.14 -9.58
C PRO A 8 -24.12 -3.61 -9.33
N SER A 9 -24.75 -3.13 -8.26
CA SER A 9 -24.87 -1.70 -7.96
C SER A 9 -23.57 -1.05 -7.44
N VAL A 10 -22.61 -1.87 -7.01
CA VAL A 10 -21.29 -1.41 -6.53
C VAL A 10 -20.19 -1.88 -7.48
N LEU A 11 -20.15 -3.18 -7.81
CA LEU A 11 -19.17 -3.74 -8.74
C LEU A 11 -19.66 -3.65 -10.18
N THR A 12 -19.65 -2.43 -10.71
CA THR A 12 -20.13 -2.10 -12.06
C THR A 12 -19.16 -2.54 -13.16
N ARG A 13 -17.89 -2.81 -12.83
CA ARG A 13 -16.82 -3.16 -13.78
C ARG A 13 -16.38 -4.62 -13.68
N GLN A 14 -17.21 -5.51 -13.14
CA GLN A 14 -16.84 -6.91 -12.96
C GLN A 14 -16.46 -7.61 -14.28
N TYR A 15 -17.06 -7.23 -15.42
CA TYR A 15 -16.80 -7.85 -16.72
C TYR A 15 -15.33 -7.68 -17.20
N CYS A 16 -14.68 -6.55 -16.90
CA CYS A 16 -13.28 -6.31 -17.27
C CYS A 16 -12.27 -6.69 -16.17
N HIS A 17 -12.76 -7.05 -14.98
CA HIS A 17 -11.92 -7.43 -13.86
C HIS A 17 -11.35 -8.85 -14.02
N ARG A 18 -10.08 -9.06 -13.66
CA ARG A 18 -9.35 -10.33 -13.86
C ARG A 18 -10.00 -11.56 -13.23
N SER A 19 -10.73 -11.41 -12.12
CA SER A 19 -11.46 -12.51 -11.48
C SER A 19 -12.55 -13.12 -12.36
N THR A 20 -13.01 -12.42 -13.40
CA THR A 20 -13.88 -12.98 -14.44
C THR A 20 -13.11 -13.97 -15.31
N ALA A 21 -11.90 -13.60 -15.76
CA ALA A 21 -11.04 -14.48 -16.54
C ALA A 21 -10.54 -15.69 -15.75
N ILE A 22 -10.21 -15.51 -14.47
CA ILE A 22 -9.81 -16.62 -13.57
C ILE A 22 -10.94 -17.63 -13.43
N TRP A 23 -12.17 -17.17 -13.22
CA TRP A 23 -13.35 -18.05 -13.11
C TRP A 23 -13.65 -18.81 -14.40
N ASN A 24 -13.39 -18.18 -15.53
CA ASN A 24 -13.55 -18.80 -16.85
C ASN A 24 -12.38 -19.72 -17.23
N GLY A 25 -11.33 -19.80 -16.41
CA GLY A 25 -10.20 -20.70 -16.60
C GLY A 25 -9.03 -20.12 -17.40
N SER A 26 -9.12 -18.90 -17.93
CA SER A 26 -8.09 -18.35 -18.83
C SER A 26 -6.91 -17.68 -18.13
N LEU A 27 -7.02 -17.35 -16.84
CA LEU A 27 -6.00 -16.66 -16.04
C LEU A 27 -5.55 -17.42 -14.78
N VAL A 28 -5.84 -18.71 -14.67
CA VAL A 28 -5.66 -19.45 -13.41
C VAL A 28 -4.19 -19.42 -12.95
N GLU A 29 -3.21 -19.55 -13.84
CA GLU A 29 -1.80 -19.63 -13.43
C GLU A 29 -1.03 -18.30 -13.60
N GLN A 30 -1.69 -17.24 -14.08
CA GLN A 30 -0.97 -16.00 -14.39
C GLN A 30 -0.57 -15.23 -13.12
N LEU A 31 0.72 -15.24 -12.84
CA LEU A 31 1.37 -14.36 -11.86
C LEU A 31 1.55 -12.95 -12.44
N LEU A 32 1.33 -11.91 -11.64
CA LEU A 32 1.75 -10.56 -12.00
C LEU A 32 3.27 -10.42 -11.84
N HIS A 33 3.91 -9.83 -12.84
CA HIS A 33 5.29 -9.41 -12.72
C HIS A 33 5.36 -8.14 -11.85
N CYS A 34 5.90 -8.28 -10.64
CA CYS A 34 6.00 -7.22 -9.64
C CYS A 34 7.26 -6.39 -9.88
N ARG A 35 7.09 -5.15 -10.35
CA ARG A 35 8.19 -4.24 -10.69
C ARG A 35 8.83 -3.67 -9.42
N ARG A 36 10.17 -3.70 -9.36
CA ARG A 36 10.98 -3.06 -8.30
C ARG A 36 12.38 -2.74 -8.82
N ARG A 37 12.97 -1.60 -8.41
CA ARG A 37 14.28 -1.12 -8.92
C ARG A 37 15.37 -0.98 -7.85
N SER A 38 15.00 -0.81 -6.59
CA SER A 38 15.89 -0.40 -5.49
C SER A 38 16.72 -1.52 -4.82
N LYS A 39 16.80 -2.73 -5.41
CA LYS A 39 17.45 -3.88 -4.75
C LYS A 39 18.92 -3.64 -4.43
N VAL A 40 19.63 -2.90 -5.26
CA VAL A 40 21.08 -2.65 -5.11
C VAL A 40 21.34 -1.62 -4.01
N LEU A 41 20.65 -0.47 -4.06
CA LEU A 41 20.84 0.62 -3.09
C LEU A 41 20.47 0.20 -1.65
N LEU A 42 19.35 -0.53 -1.47
CA LEU A 42 18.92 -1.01 -0.15
C LEU A 42 19.74 -2.19 0.40
N ARG A 43 20.67 -2.74 -0.39
CA ARG A 43 21.62 -3.79 0.03
C ARG A 43 23.06 -3.28 0.11
N GLY A 44 23.30 -2.05 -0.31
CA GLY A 44 24.62 -1.43 -0.28
C GLY A 44 25.03 -1.01 1.13
N PRO A 45 26.25 -0.47 1.27
CA PRO A 45 26.69 0.11 2.53
C PRO A 45 25.78 1.26 2.97
N GLN A 46 25.69 1.49 4.27
CA GLN A 46 24.97 2.64 4.80
C GLN A 46 25.60 3.94 4.27
N PRO A 47 24.78 4.93 3.86
CA PRO A 47 25.27 6.24 3.47
C PRO A 47 25.91 6.95 4.67
N HIS A 48 26.83 7.88 4.38
CA HIS A 48 27.47 8.70 5.40
C HIS A 48 26.43 9.46 6.26
N PRO A 49 26.62 9.62 7.59
CA PRO A 49 25.63 10.25 8.48
C PRO A 49 25.12 11.63 8.03
N ARG A 50 26.00 12.47 7.45
CA ARG A 50 25.61 13.76 6.84
C ARG A 50 24.54 13.61 5.75
N VAL A 51 24.59 12.56 4.92
CA VAL A 51 23.56 12.25 3.92
C VAL A 51 22.26 11.80 4.60
N VAL A 52 22.36 10.97 5.64
CA VAL A 52 21.19 10.52 6.43
C VAL A 52 20.47 11.70 7.08
N SER A 53 21.20 12.71 7.55
CA SER A 53 20.60 13.92 8.15
C SER A 53 19.66 14.65 7.18
N TYR A 54 20.02 14.73 5.89
CA TYR A 54 19.16 15.33 4.86
C TYR A 54 17.95 14.46 4.53
N ILE A 55 18.09 13.13 4.58
CA ILE A 55 16.96 12.19 4.43
C ILE A 55 15.97 12.36 5.59
N GLN A 56 16.46 12.56 6.82
CA GLN A 56 15.64 12.85 7.99
C GLN A 56 14.92 14.19 7.86
N ARG A 57 15.63 15.26 7.48
CA ARG A 57 15.06 16.59 7.26
C ARG A 57 13.96 16.57 6.21
N ALA A 58 14.10 15.75 5.17
CA ALA A 58 13.08 15.56 4.13
C ALA A 58 11.87 14.71 4.54
N GLY A 59 11.85 14.13 5.75
CA GLY A 59 10.77 13.27 6.22
C GLY A 59 10.76 11.87 5.58
N LEU A 60 11.89 11.45 4.98
CA LEU A 60 12.01 10.16 4.27
C LEU A 60 12.81 9.11 5.07
N TYR A 61 13.13 9.40 6.34
CA TYR A 61 13.90 8.50 7.20
C TYR A 61 13.28 7.12 7.35
N GLY A 62 11.94 7.03 7.53
CA GLY A 62 11.27 5.74 7.70
C GLY A 62 11.51 4.79 6.52
N LEU A 63 11.46 5.34 5.30
CA LEU A 63 11.71 4.58 4.08
C LEU A 63 13.18 4.14 3.95
N TYR A 64 14.12 4.98 4.38
CA TYR A 64 15.53 4.62 4.49
C TYR A 64 15.73 3.47 5.49
N ALA A 65 15.19 3.62 6.71
CA ALA A 65 15.34 2.65 7.80
C ALA A 65 14.67 1.30 7.51
N LEU A 66 13.62 1.27 6.68
CA LEU A 66 12.91 0.04 6.29
C LEU A 66 13.83 -1.01 5.65
N GLY A 67 14.80 -0.56 4.84
CA GLY A 67 15.76 -1.43 4.18
C GLY A 67 15.14 -2.41 3.16
N PHE A 68 15.91 -3.45 2.80
CA PHE A 68 15.47 -4.42 1.80
C PHE A 68 14.60 -5.54 2.40
N ILE A 69 13.34 -5.63 1.97
CA ILE A 69 12.46 -6.77 2.23
C ILE A 69 12.10 -7.46 0.91
N ARG A 70 12.27 -8.77 0.80
CA ARG A 70 11.91 -9.53 -0.42
C ARG A 70 10.39 -9.50 -0.66
N ILE A 71 9.99 -9.28 -1.92
CA ILE A 71 8.59 -9.29 -2.35
C ILE A 71 8.16 -10.71 -2.76
N ASP A 72 6.97 -11.11 -2.32
CA ASP A 72 6.24 -12.31 -2.72
C ASP A 72 5.18 -11.94 -3.77
N TRP A 73 5.47 -12.28 -5.01
CA TRP A 73 4.62 -11.95 -6.16
C TRP A 73 3.29 -12.70 -6.12
N ALA A 74 3.27 -13.89 -5.53
CA ALA A 74 2.06 -14.70 -5.44
C ALA A 74 1.05 -14.08 -4.46
N LEU A 75 1.53 -13.59 -3.32
CA LEU A 75 0.70 -12.88 -2.34
C LEU A 75 0.09 -11.62 -2.95
N ILE A 76 0.91 -10.78 -3.59
CA ILE A 76 0.45 -9.55 -4.24
C ILE A 76 -0.56 -9.87 -5.34
N THR A 77 -0.28 -10.88 -6.19
CA THR A 77 -1.20 -11.28 -7.25
C THR A 77 -2.55 -11.70 -6.68
N ALA A 78 -2.57 -12.53 -5.62
CA ALA A 78 -3.81 -12.97 -4.97
C ALA A 78 -4.62 -11.83 -4.34
N LEU A 79 -3.95 -10.78 -3.84
CA LEU A 79 -4.59 -9.56 -3.33
C LEU A 79 -5.15 -8.69 -4.46
N VAL A 80 -4.40 -8.52 -5.55
CA VAL A 80 -4.86 -7.75 -6.73
C VAL A 80 -6.12 -8.37 -7.34
N GLU A 81 -6.27 -9.69 -7.29
CA GLU A 81 -7.49 -10.38 -7.72
C GLU A 81 -8.74 -10.06 -6.87
N ARG A 82 -8.55 -9.44 -5.71
CA ARG A 82 -9.60 -9.04 -4.76
C ARG A 82 -9.80 -7.53 -4.72
N TRP A 83 -8.88 -6.76 -5.28
CA TRP A 83 -8.97 -5.30 -5.33
C TRP A 83 -10.12 -4.84 -6.22
N ARG A 84 -10.91 -3.88 -5.74
CA ARG A 84 -12.01 -3.27 -6.49
C ARG A 84 -11.79 -1.78 -6.64
N ARG A 85 -11.64 -1.35 -7.90
CA ARG A 85 -11.42 0.06 -8.24
C ARG A 85 -12.65 0.93 -7.96
N GLU A 86 -13.85 0.35 -7.97
CA GLU A 86 -15.10 1.05 -7.68
C GLU A 86 -15.20 1.47 -6.20
N THR A 87 -14.44 0.84 -5.32
CA THR A 87 -14.53 1.06 -3.87
C THR A 87 -13.21 1.42 -3.21
N HIS A 88 -12.09 1.25 -3.91
CA HIS A 88 -10.72 1.30 -3.37
C HIS A 88 -10.51 0.38 -2.17
N THR A 89 -11.07 -0.82 -2.26
CA THR A 89 -10.93 -1.85 -1.22
C THR A 89 -10.64 -3.22 -1.82
N PHE A 90 -9.98 -4.06 -1.02
CA PHE A 90 -9.99 -5.51 -1.19
C PHE A 90 -11.31 -6.06 -0.70
N HIS A 91 -11.94 -6.86 -1.53
CA HIS A 91 -13.16 -7.58 -1.19
C HIS A 91 -12.81 -8.96 -0.62
N MET A 92 -12.87 -9.09 0.70
CA MET A 92 -12.54 -10.32 1.45
C MET A 92 -13.81 -11.08 1.85
N PRO A 93 -13.76 -12.35 2.27
CA PRO A 93 -14.96 -13.08 2.69
C PRO A 93 -15.71 -12.42 3.86
N HIS A 94 -14.97 -11.68 4.70
CA HIS A 94 -15.45 -11.08 5.95
C HIS A 94 -15.75 -9.59 5.85
N GLY A 95 -15.85 -9.03 4.66
CA GLY A 95 -16.09 -7.60 4.43
C GLY A 95 -15.00 -6.95 3.60
N GLU A 96 -15.11 -5.64 3.47
CA GLU A 96 -14.14 -4.82 2.77
C GLU A 96 -12.96 -4.50 3.68
N MET A 97 -11.77 -4.49 3.10
CA MET A 97 -10.51 -4.14 3.77
C MET A 97 -9.68 -3.30 2.83
N THR A 98 -8.85 -2.40 3.32
CA THR A 98 -7.94 -1.62 2.46
C THR A 98 -6.72 -1.16 3.24
N ILE A 99 -5.71 -0.73 2.49
CA ILE A 99 -4.55 -0.06 3.06
C ILE A 99 -4.93 1.41 3.22
N THR A 100 -4.70 1.96 4.40
CA THR A 100 -5.11 3.31 4.80
C THR A 100 -3.88 4.17 5.10
N LEU A 101 -4.08 5.46 5.39
CA LEU A 101 -3.00 6.34 5.85
C LEU A 101 -2.34 5.83 7.14
N GLN A 102 -3.08 5.16 8.03
CA GLN A 102 -2.49 4.52 9.21
C GLN A 102 -1.42 3.50 8.83
N ASP A 103 -1.74 2.61 7.89
CA ASP A 103 -0.82 1.55 7.48
C ASP A 103 0.44 2.15 6.81
N VAL A 104 0.29 3.24 6.05
CA VAL A 104 1.42 3.95 5.41
C VAL A 104 2.36 4.55 6.47
N GLU A 105 1.80 5.29 7.42
CA GLU A 105 2.61 5.99 8.43
C GLU A 105 3.28 5.00 9.39
N VAL A 106 2.53 4.00 9.87
CA VAL A 106 3.05 3.01 10.82
C VAL A 106 4.08 2.08 10.18
N LEU A 107 3.83 1.60 8.95
CA LEU A 107 4.70 0.60 8.32
C LEU A 107 5.88 1.19 7.55
N LEU A 108 5.70 2.34 6.89
CA LEU A 108 6.76 2.99 6.10
C LEU A 108 7.40 4.17 6.81
N GLY A 109 6.75 4.75 7.84
CA GLY A 109 7.26 5.95 8.50
C GLY A 109 7.28 7.17 7.58
N LEU A 110 6.36 7.23 6.61
CA LEU A 110 6.20 8.38 5.72
C LEU A 110 5.15 9.34 6.29
N PRO A 111 5.39 10.67 6.25
CA PRO A 111 4.41 11.65 6.70
C PRO A 111 3.16 11.58 5.81
N VAL A 112 2.01 11.32 6.43
CA VAL A 112 0.71 11.21 5.74
C VAL A 112 -0.08 12.51 5.76
N ASP A 113 0.32 13.45 6.61
CA ASP A 113 -0.26 14.78 6.69
C ASP A 113 0.63 15.83 6.04
N GLY A 114 0.05 16.96 5.62
CA GLY A 114 0.77 18.08 5.01
C GLY A 114 0.30 18.44 3.60
N ARG A 115 1.14 19.19 2.87
CA ARG A 115 0.87 19.64 1.51
C ARG A 115 0.76 18.46 0.55
N PRO A 116 -0.21 18.47 -0.39
CA PRO A 116 -0.26 17.44 -1.42
C PRO A 116 0.94 17.57 -2.35
N LEU A 117 1.42 16.45 -2.90
CA LEU A 117 2.44 16.48 -3.92
C LEU A 117 1.78 16.82 -5.25
N VAL A 118 1.89 18.07 -5.69
CA VAL A 118 1.42 18.51 -7.00
C VAL A 118 2.57 19.23 -7.68
N ALA A 119 2.99 18.71 -8.82
CA ALA A 119 4.16 19.21 -9.52
C ALA A 119 3.74 20.22 -10.57
N SER A 120 4.52 21.29 -10.68
CA SER A 120 4.44 22.22 -11.80
C SER A 120 5.18 21.64 -13.02
N PRO A 121 4.85 22.09 -14.24
CA PRO A 121 5.56 21.66 -15.44
C PRO A 121 7.07 21.84 -15.32
N ILE A 122 7.85 20.87 -15.81
CA ILE A 122 9.31 20.97 -15.84
C ILE A 122 9.71 21.58 -17.17
N VAL A 123 10.20 22.83 -17.14
CA VAL A 123 10.66 23.53 -18.34
C VAL A 123 11.90 22.84 -18.93
N ASP A 124 12.93 22.61 -18.11
CA ASP A 124 14.14 21.89 -18.53
C ASP A 124 14.53 20.78 -17.52
N PRO A 125 14.22 19.51 -17.83
CA PRO A 125 14.59 18.37 -17.00
C PRO A 125 16.11 18.16 -16.83
N ALA A 126 16.92 18.58 -17.81
CA ALA A 126 18.37 18.44 -17.76
C ALA A 126 18.98 19.50 -16.85
N GLU A 127 18.50 20.75 -16.96
CA GLU A 127 18.89 21.84 -16.06
C GLU A 127 18.54 21.51 -14.61
N LEU A 128 17.32 21.01 -14.34
CA LEU A 128 16.91 20.59 -12.99
C LEU A 128 17.86 19.51 -12.42
N CYS A 129 18.28 18.54 -13.24
CA CYS A 129 19.26 17.55 -12.83
C CYS A 129 20.63 18.16 -12.56
N GLN A 130 21.10 19.08 -13.41
CA GLN A 130 22.39 19.73 -13.23
C GLN A 130 22.41 20.57 -11.94
N GLN A 131 21.37 21.37 -11.70
CA GLN A 131 21.26 22.22 -10.51
C GLN A 131 21.20 21.39 -9.22
N LEU A 132 20.33 20.38 -9.17
CA LEU A 132 20.04 19.67 -7.92
C LEU A 132 20.94 18.46 -7.67
N LEU A 133 21.37 17.77 -8.71
CA LEU A 133 22.22 16.58 -8.62
C LEU A 133 23.67 16.85 -9.02
N GLY A 134 24.00 18.00 -9.60
CA GLY A 134 25.37 18.30 -10.05
C GLY A 134 25.83 17.46 -11.23
N VAL A 135 24.90 16.79 -11.93
CA VAL A 135 25.22 15.89 -13.04
C VAL A 135 24.89 16.54 -14.38
N THR A 136 25.87 16.59 -15.27
CA THR A 136 25.62 16.98 -16.67
C THR A 136 24.97 15.82 -17.40
N ILE A 137 23.71 16.02 -17.78
CA ILE A 137 22.94 15.04 -18.52
C ILE A 137 23.39 15.04 -19.99
N THR A 138 23.81 13.88 -20.49
CA THR A 138 23.93 13.66 -21.95
C THR A 138 22.58 13.21 -22.51
N GLU A 139 22.28 13.48 -23.79
CA GLU A 139 21.00 13.13 -24.44
C GLU A 139 20.59 11.65 -24.25
N ARG A 140 21.54 10.74 -24.04
CA ARG A 140 21.28 9.30 -23.81
C ARG A 140 20.85 8.96 -22.38
N ALA A 141 21.05 9.85 -21.41
CA ALA A 141 20.77 9.61 -19.99
C ALA A 141 19.32 9.96 -19.60
N LEU A 142 18.67 10.87 -20.35
CA LEU A 142 17.26 11.20 -20.23
C LEU A 142 16.43 10.54 -21.33
N ASP A 143 15.20 10.22 -20.99
CA ASP A 143 14.15 9.76 -21.90
C ASP A 143 12.87 10.51 -21.54
N GLY A 144 12.63 11.61 -22.25
CA GLY A 144 11.78 12.69 -21.77
C GLY A 144 12.25 13.18 -20.39
N SER A 145 11.34 13.29 -19.44
CA SER A 145 11.67 13.71 -18.06
C SER A 145 12.06 12.55 -17.13
N ARG A 146 12.59 11.44 -17.67
CA ARG A 146 13.00 10.27 -16.90
C ARG A 146 14.49 9.98 -17.02
N ILE A 147 15.15 9.79 -15.88
CA ILE A 147 16.59 9.50 -15.77
C ILE A 147 16.84 8.03 -15.39
N SER A 148 17.87 7.42 -15.98
CA SER A 148 18.27 6.03 -15.69
C SER A 148 18.95 5.90 -14.31
N LEU A 149 18.37 5.11 -13.40
CA LEU A 149 18.95 4.86 -12.06
C LEU A 149 20.34 4.18 -12.13
N PRO A 150 20.58 3.16 -12.98
CA PRO A 150 21.92 2.58 -13.13
C PRO A 150 22.96 3.58 -13.65
N TRP A 151 22.57 4.49 -14.54
CA TRP A 151 23.47 5.54 -15.00
C TRP A 151 23.76 6.54 -13.88
N LEU A 152 22.70 6.98 -13.18
CA LEU A 152 22.82 7.94 -12.08
C LEU A 152 23.69 7.38 -10.96
N SER A 153 23.52 6.12 -10.58
CA SER A 153 24.34 5.44 -9.58
C SER A 153 25.84 5.41 -9.93
N ARG A 154 26.24 5.53 -11.21
CA ARG A 154 27.66 5.61 -11.60
C ARG A 154 28.24 7.00 -11.35
N GLN A 155 27.42 8.03 -11.30
CA GLN A 155 27.86 9.40 -10.98
C GLN A 155 28.12 9.57 -9.47
N PHE A 156 27.52 8.73 -8.63
CA PHE A 156 27.55 8.79 -7.18
C PHE A 156 28.33 7.60 -6.56
N GLN A 157 29.56 7.37 -7.01
CA GLN A 157 30.42 6.27 -6.52
C GLN A 157 31.53 6.73 -5.56
N ALA A 158 31.86 8.02 -5.56
CA ALA A 158 32.91 8.53 -4.68
C ALA A 158 32.44 8.48 -3.21
N PRO A 159 33.30 8.05 -2.28
CA PRO A 159 32.94 8.04 -0.86
C PRO A 159 32.75 9.48 -0.36
N ILE A 160 31.72 9.68 0.46
CA ILE A 160 31.57 10.91 1.24
C ILE A 160 32.49 10.81 2.45
N THR A 161 33.29 11.85 2.67
CA THR A 161 34.17 12.03 3.82
C THR A 161 33.70 13.21 4.68
N ALA A 162 34.29 13.38 5.86
CA ALA A 162 34.05 14.57 6.69
C ALA A 162 34.38 15.87 5.92
N GLU A 163 35.36 15.84 5.02
CA GLU A 163 35.89 17.01 4.32
C GLU A 163 35.13 17.31 3.02
N THR A 164 34.18 16.45 2.65
CA THR A 164 33.35 16.67 1.46
C THR A 164 32.49 17.91 1.65
N ASN A 165 32.48 18.82 0.68
CA ASN A 165 31.71 20.06 0.75
C ASN A 165 30.19 19.78 0.84
N GLU A 166 29.45 20.69 1.46
CA GLU A 166 28.00 20.55 1.69
C GLU A 166 27.19 20.37 0.40
N GLN A 167 27.54 21.06 -0.68
CA GLN A 167 26.83 20.96 -1.95
C GLN A 167 26.87 19.53 -2.50
N THR A 168 28.04 18.88 -2.48
CA THR A 168 28.19 17.49 -2.89
C THR A 168 27.41 16.55 -1.98
N VAL A 169 27.43 16.75 -0.66
CA VAL A 169 26.63 15.93 0.26
C VAL A 169 25.13 16.04 -0.02
N GLN A 170 24.63 17.25 -0.30
CA GLN A 170 23.23 17.47 -0.68
C GLN A 170 22.87 16.79 -2.00
N GLN A 171 23.77 16.83 -3.00
CA GLN A 171 23.58 16.11 -4.27
C GLN A 171 23.48 14.59 -4.04
N TYR A 172 24.33 14.03 -3.18
CA TYR A 172 24.23 12.62 -2.76
C TYR A 172 22.90 12.35 -2.06
N ALA A 173 22.46 13.22 -1.13
CA ALA A 173 21.17 13.07 -0.46
C ALA A 173 19.99 13.04 -1.45
N ARG A 174 19.96 13.96 -2.42
CA ARG A 174 18.92 13.96 -3.48
C ARG A 174 18.98 12.71 -4.35
N PHE A 175 20.17 12.22 -4.70
CA PHE A 175 20.33 10.94 -5.38
C PHE A 175 19.74 9.77 -4.58
N TYR A 176 20.08 9.66 -3.30
CA TYR A 176 19.56 8.61 -2.41
C TYR A 176 18.04 8.68 -2.30
N MET A 177 17.48 9.86 -2.04
CA MET A 177 16.02 10.04 -1.92
C MET A 177 15.30 9.76 -3.24
N LEU A 178 15.80 10.26 -4.37
CA LEU A 178 15.22 9.96 -5.69
C LEU A 178 15.24 8.46 -5.98
N SER A 179 16.30 7.76 -5.59
CA SER A 179 16.43 6.31 -5.74
C SER A 179 15.48 5.54 -4.81
N LEU A 180 15.28 6.01 -3.57
CA LEU A 180 14.31 5.44 -2.63
C LEU A 180 12.87 5.60 -3.13
N LEU A 181 12.51 6.82 -3.52
CA LEU A 181 11.19 7.18 -4.04
C LEU A 181 10.89 6.44 -5.35
N GLY A 182 11.74 6.60 -6.37
CA GLY A 182 11.55 6.01 -7.70
C GLY A 182 11.76 4.50 -7.77
N GLY A 183 12.42 3.92 -6.76
CA GLY A 183 12.73 2.50 -6.71
C GLY A 183 11.83 1.66 -5.79
N ASN A 184 11.10 2.30 -4.87
CA ASN A 184 10.17 1.63 -3.95
C ASN A 184 8.76 2.21 -3.94
N ILE A 185 8.58 3.53 -4.05
CA ILE A 185 7.27 4.17 -3.83
C ILE A 185 6.58 4.51 -5.15
N PHE A 186 7.20 5.35 -5.97
CA PHE A 186 6.66 5.82 -7.24
C PHE A 186 7.22 5.01 -8.43
N VAL A 187 7.38 3.71 -8.23
CA VAL A 187 7.82 2.80 -9.30
C VAL A 187 6.73 2.79 -10.37
N ASP A 188 7.10 3.08 -11.61
CA ASP A 188 6.25 2.92 -12.79
C ASP A 188 6.75 1.76 -13.67
N LYS A 189 6.21 1.65 -14.89
CA LYS A 189 6.59 0.59 -15.85
C LYS A 189 7.79 0.97 -16.73
N SER A 190 8.45 2.11 -16.51
CA SER A 190 9.56 2.62 -17.32
C SER A 190 10.93 1.94 -17.10
N ASN A 191 10.95 0.61 -16.92
CA ASN A 191 12.15 -0.18 -16.65
C ASN A 191 12.94 0.30 -15.42
N ASN A 192 14.18 0.76 -15.58
CA ASN A 192 15.07 1.24 -14.49
C ASN A 192 15.18 2.77 -14.43
N LYS A 193 14.21 3.50 -14.99
CA LYS A 193 14.22 4.96 -15.03
C LYS A 193 13.30 5.55 -13.95
N VAL A 194 13.61 6.75 -13.46
CA VAL A 194 12.81 7.50 -12.50
C VAL A 194 12.48 8.86 -13.08
N HIS A 195 11.26 9.34 -12.86
CA HIS A 195 10.88 10.68 -13.30
C HIS A 195 11.57 11.74 -12.44
N VAL A 196 12.17 12.75 -13.07
CA VAL A 196 12.92 13.80 -12.35
C VAL A 196 12.02 14.81 -11.65
N VAL A 197 10.70 14.66 -11.76
CA VAL A 197 9.71 15.54 -11.12
C VAL A 197 9.83 15.50 -9.60
N TRP A 198 10.23 14.35 -9.05
CA TRP A 198 10.42 14.20 -7.62
C TRP A 198 11.53 15.10 -7.06
N LEU A 199 12.46 15.56 -7.90
CA LEU A 199 13.52 16.49 -7.48
C LEU A 199 12.98 17.87 -7.10
N GLN A 200 11.88 18.35 -7.70
CA GLN A 200 11.26 19.64 -7.33
C GLN A 200 10.86 19.67 -5.85
N PHE A 201 10.38 18.53 -5.33
CA PHE A 201 10.00 18.39 -3.92
C PHE A 201 11.17 18.15 -2.97
N LEU A 202 12.40 18.06 -3.51
CA LEU A 202 13.64 17.83 -2.78
C LEU A 202 14.63 18.99 -2.95
N GLU A 203 14.20 20.12 -3.52
CA GLU A 203 15.01 21.33 -3.65
C GLU A 203 15.42 21.84 -2.26
N ASP A 204 14.43 22.01 -1.38
CA ASP A 204 14.60 22.35 0.02
C ASP A 204 14.18 21.15 0.90
N PHE A 205 15.14 20.61 1.65
CA PHE A 205 14.91 19.43 2.48
C PHE A 205 13.96 19.69 3.64
N ASP A 206 13.93 20.90 4.23
CA ASP A 206 13.04 21.22 5.35
C ASP A 206 11.62 21.51 4.87
N ARG A 207 11.46 22.04 3.66
CA ARG A 207 10.14 22.11 3.01
C ARG A 207 9.65 20.74 2.55
N ALA A 208 10.58 19.82 2.24
CA ALA A 208 10.24 18.49 1.78
C ALA A 208 9.44 17.68 2.83
N ARG A 209 9.76 17.80 4.12
CA ARG A 209 8.99 17.13 5.21
C ARG A 209 7.56 17.64 5.39
N GLU A 210 7.23 18.80 4.85
CA GLU A 210 5.88 19.37 4.93
C GLU A 210 4.92 18.76 3.90
N TYR A 211 5.42 17.91 3.00
CA TYR A 211 4.60 17.20 2.04
C TYR A 211 4.05 15.88 2.61
N SER A 212 2.82 15.55 2.21
CA SER A 212 2.20 14.25 2.47
C SER A 212 2.78 13.18 1.54
N TRP A 213 4.05 12.80 1.77
CA TRP A 213 4.71 11.71 1.04
C TRP A 213 3.92 10.41 1.15
N GLY A 214 3.33 10.15 2.31
CA GLY A 214 2.51 8.97 2.58
C GLY A 214 1.16 9.01 1.86
N GLY A 215 0.48 10.16 1.81
CA GLY A 215 -0.75 10.31 1.03
C GLY A 215 -0.50 10.10 -0.46
N ALA A 216 0.59 10.66 -0.97
CA ALA A 216 1.01 10.44 -2.36
C ALA A 216 1.38 8.98 -2.65
N ALA A 217 2.10 8.31 -1.74
CA ALA A 217 2.41 6.89 -1.84
C ALA A 217 1.13 6.04 -1.91
N LEU A 218 0.13 6.37 -1.08
CA LEU A 218 -1.15 5.69 -1.05
C LEU A 218 -1.94 5.89 -2.36
N ALA A 219 -1.98 7.12 -2.88
CA ALA A 219 -2.59 7.42 -4.17
C ALA A 219 -1.95 6.60 -5.30
N TRP A 220 -0.61 6.59 -5.36
CA TRP A 220 0.12 5.82 -6.37
C TRP A 220 -0.17 4.32 -6.27
N MET A 221 -0.25 3.78 -5.06
CA MET A 221 -0.58 2.39 -4.82
C MET A 221 -2.00 2.05 -5.26
N TYR A 222 -3.00 2.87 -4.91
CA TYR A 222 -4.38 2.67 -5.34
C TYR A 222 -4.49 2.66 -6.87
N ARG A 223 -3.83 3.61 -7.55
CA ARG A 223 -3.76 3.64 -9.01
C ARG A 223 -3.19 2.35 -9.61
N GLU A 224 -2.08 1.86 -9.06
CA GLU A 224 -1.44 0.64 -9.57
C GLU A 224 -2.26 -0.63 -9.28
N LEU A 225 -2.95 -0.70 -8.13
CA LEU A 225 -3.90 -1.77 -7.83
C LEU A 225 -5.11 -1.73 -8.78
N CYS A 226 -5.68 -0.55 -9.04
CA CYS A 226 -6.77 -0.34 -9.99
C CYS A 226 -6.40 -0.77 -11.41
N ARG A 227 -5.18 -0.46 -11.86
CA ARG A 227 -4.68 -0.89 -13.18
C ARG A 227 -4.41 -2.39 -13.24
N ALA A 228 -3.85 -2.97 -12.18
CA ALA A 228 -3.45 -4.37 -12.17
C ALA A 228 -4.61 -5.35 -12.01
N CYS A 229 -5.73 -4.92 -11.39
CA CYS A 229 -6.92 -5.75 -11.23
C CYS A 229 -7.72 -5.92 -12.54
N GLU A 230 -7.48 -5.08 -13.54
CA GLU A 230 -8.16 -5.18 -14.84
C GLU A 230 -7.40 -6.05 -15.85
N MET A 231 -8.16 -6.70 -16.73
CA MET A 231 -7.61 -7.37 -17.90
C MET A 231 -7.12 -6.34 -18.93
N PRO A 232 -6.01 -6.59 -19.65
CA PRO A 232 -5.15 -7.77 -19.65
C PRO A 232 -3.85 -7.56 -18.84
N ALA A 233 -3.87 -6.82 -17.72
CA ALA A 233 -2.64 -6.42 -17.02
C ALA A 233 -1.73 -7.61 -16.64
N LYS A 234 -0.44 -7.51 -16.99
CA LYS A 234 0.60 -8.51 -16.69
C LYS A 234 1.62 -8.06 -15.66
N ASP A 235 1.65 -6.76 -15.38
CA ASP A 235 2.60 -6.11 -14.48
C ASP A 235 1.88 -5.24 -13.46
N ILE A 236 2.48 -5.13 -12.27
CA ILE A 236 2.11 -4.14 -11.25
C ILE A 236 3.37 -3.44 -10.73
N ALA A 237 3.27 -2.14 -10.45
CA ALA A 237 4.32 -1.33 -9.85
C ALA A 237 3.82 -0.63 -8.56
N GLY A 238 4.48 0.45 -8.14
CA GLY A 238 4.17 1.18 -6.90
C GLY A 238 4.77 0.58 -5.62
N PRO A 239 4.29 0.99 -4.43
CA PRO A 239 4.82 0.57 -3.13
C PRO A 239 4.35 -0.83 -2.74
N LEU A 240 4.72 -1.83 -3.54
CA LEU A 240 4.34 -3.22 -3.37
C LEU A 240 4.77 -3.82 -2.02
N ILE A 241 5.81 -3.25 -1.41
CA ILE A 241 6.23 -3.65 -0.07
C ILE A 241 5.16 -3.31 0.99
N LEU A 242 4.43 -2.19 0.81
CA LEU A 242 3.33 -1.82 1.69
C LEU A 242 2.18 -2.81 1.59
N VAL A 243 1.79 -3.21 0.37
CA VAL A 243 0.74 -4.21 0.14
C VAL A 243 1.06 -5.53 0.85
N GLN A 244 2.31 -5.96 0.75
CA GLN A 244 2.77 -7.18 1.40
C GLN A 244 2.81 -7.06 2.93
N MET A 245 3.39 -6.00 3.47
CA MET A 245 3.48 -5.82 4.94
C MET A 245 2.10 -5.66 5.56
N TRP A 246 1.21 -4.90 4.92
CA TRP A 246 -0.19 -4.80 5.34
C TRP A 246 -0.86 -6.17 5.43
N ALA A 247 -0.66 -7.03 4.43
CA ALA A 247 -1.20 -8.38 4.46
C ALA A 247 -0.58 -9.21 5.61
N TRP A 248 0.71 -9.04 5.89
CA TRP A 248 1.37 -9.73 6.98
C TRP A 248 0.90 -9.29 8.36
N GLU A 249 0.54 -8.02 8.55
CA GLU A 249 -0.02 -7.56 9.83
C GLU A 249 -1.43 -8.10 10.08
N ARG A 250 -2.22 -8.29 9.01
CA ARG A 250 -3.65 -8.61 9.14
C ARG A 250 -3.96 -10.09 9.05
N PHE A 251 -3.08 -10.87 8.44
CA PHE A 251 -3.32 -12.28 8.14
C PHE A 251 -2.16 -13.17 8.61
N PRO A 252 -1.94 -13.31 9.93
CA PRO A 252 -0.76 -13.96 10.51
C PRO A 252 -0.53 -15.41 10.04
N HIS A 253 -1.60 -16.15 9.70
CA HIS A 253 -1.53 -17.53 9.22
C HIS A 253 -0.97 -17.68 7.79
N MET A 254 -0.87 -16.58 7.03
CA MET A 254 -0.27 -16.54 5.68
C MET A 254 1.14 -15.98 5.69
N VAL A 255 1.69 -15.66 6.86
CA VAL A 255 2.96 -14.96 6.99
C VAL A 255 4.11 -15.95 7.09
N PRO A 256 5.20 -15.75 6.33
CA PRO A 256 6.43 -16.49 6.59
C PRO A 256 6.97 -16.17 7.99
N GLU A 257 7.10 -17.21 8.82
CA GLU A 257 7.74 -17.11 10.13
C GLU A 257 9.16 -16.57 9.99
N LEU A 258 9.53 -15.59 10.82
CA LEU A 258 10.90 -15.10 10.90
C LEU A 258 11.75 -16.12 11.67
N VAL A 259 12.95 -16.43 11.16
CA VAL A 259 13.89 -17.34 11.83
C VAL A 259 14.34 -16.77 13.17
N ALA A 260 14.54 -15.46 13.23
CA ALA A 260 14.82 -14.68 14.42
C ALA A 260 14.32 -13.25 14.20
N PRO A 261 14.05 -12.48 15.27
CA PRO A 261 13.86 -11.03 15.17
C PRO A 261 15.05 -10.40 14.44
N PRO A 262 14.83 -9.44 13.52
CA PRO A 262 15.94 -8.79 12.85
C PRO A 262 16.69 -7.88 13.83
N GLU A 263 17.99 -8.12 14.00
CA GLU A 263 18.90 -7.16 14.62
C GLU A 263 19.23 -6.08 13.59
N ILE A 264 18.96 -4.83 13.95
CA ILE A 264 19.05 -3.71 13.02
C ILE A 264 19.89 -2.62 13.65
N ASP A 265 21.06 -2.47 13.05
CA ASP A 265 21.89 -1.30 13.21
C ASP A 265 21.33 -0.17 12.33
N TYR A 266 20.85 0.89 12.99
CA TYR A 266 20.36 2.09 12.33
C TYR A 266 21.48 3.09 12.01
N GLY A 267 22.68 2.89 12.57
CA GLY A 267 23.81 3.80 12.51
C GLY A 267 23.70 4.96 13.51
N GLU A 268 24.66 5.87 13.41
CA GLU A 268 24.76 7.08 14.21
C GLU A 268 24.55 8.33 13.33
N ASP A 269 24.15 9.42 13.96
CA ASP A 269 24.07 10.73 13.31
C ASP A 269 25.45 11.43 13.23
N VAL A 270 25.45 12.69 12.80
CA VAL A 270 26.69 13.47 12.63
C VAL A 270 27.41 13.76 13.95
N ASP A 271 26.70 13.69 15.07
CA ASP A 271 27.21 13.96 16.42
C ASP A 271 27.53 12.65 17.17
N GLY A 272 27.50 11.51 16.47
CA GLY A 272 27.75 10.18 17.05
C GLY A 272 26.61 9.69 17.95
N GLN A 273 25.41 10.29 17.86
CA GLN A 273 24.25 9.81 18.62
C GLN A 273 23.52 8.71 17.84
N PRO A 274 22.97 7.68 18.52
CA PRO A 274 22.21 6.63 17.84
C PRO A 274 21.02 7.19 17.07
N LEU A 275 20.89 6.79 15.80
CA LEU A 275 19.73 7.17 14.99
C LEU A 275 18.43 6.59 15.57
N PRO A 276 17.28 7.27 15.39
CA PRO A 276 16.01 6.83 15.95
C PRO A 276 15.59 5.48 15.36
N ARG A 277 14.82 4.70 16.12
CA ARG A 277 14.27 3.43 15.62
C ARG A 277 13.47 3.65 14.33
N GLY A 278 13.55 2.67 13.42
CA GLY A 278 12.78 2.65 12.19
C GLY A 278 11.28 2.37 12.39
N PRO A 279 10.48 2.45 11.32
CA PRO A 279 9.04 2.23 11.37
C PRO A 279 8.69 0.77 11.67
N HIS A 280 7.43 0.49 11.99
CA HIS A 280 7.01 -0.86 12.40
C HIS A 280 7.32 -1.93 11.35
N GLY A 281 7.22 -1.58 10.06
CA GLY A 281 7.46 -2.51 8.95
C GLY A 281 8.88 -3.12 8.93
N VAL A 282 9.82 -2.49 9.62
CA VAL A 282 11.20 -2.96 9.80
C VAL A 282 11.27 -4.37 10.40
N ARG A 283 10.31 -4.76 11.23
CA ARG A 283 10.22 -6.12 11.81
C ARG A 283 10.27 -7.22 10.74
N TRP A 284 9.86 -6.92 9.51
CA TRP A 284 9.80 -7.88 8.41
C TRP A 284 11.09 -8.02 7.59
N ARG A 285 12.17 -7.32 7.98
CA ARG A 285 13.49 -7.36 7.31
C ARG A 285 14.24 -8.69 7.50
N GLY A 286 13.89 -9.47 8.52
CA GLY A 286 14.59 -10.71 8.89
C GLY A 286 14.49 -11.85 7.88
N ILE A 287 15.34 -12.87 8.11
CA ILE A 287 15.34 -14.12 7.34
C ILE A 287 14.05 -14.88 7.62
N LYS A 288 13.42 -15.37 6.55
CA LYS A 288 12.12 -16.05 6.58
C LYS A 288 12.29 -17.56 6.47
N CYS A 289 11.64 -18.29 7.37
CA CYS A 289 11.52 -19.74 7.32
C CYS A 289 10.62 -20.15 6.15
N LYS A 290 11.11 -21.05 5.30
CA LYS A 290 10.40 -21.52 4.09
C LYS A 290 9.67 -22.85 4.28
N LYS A 291 9.80 -23.50 5.45
CA LYS A 291 9.35 -24.89 5.66
C LYS A 291 7.90 -25.01 6.13
N LYS A 292 7.35 -23.98 6.80
CA LYS A 292 6.06 -24.08 7.51
C LYS A 292 4.88 -23.44 6.79
N VAL A 293 5.13 -22.49 5.89
CA VAL A 293 4.07 -21.76 5.16
C VAL A 293 4.36 -21.84 3.66
N PRO A 294 3.39 -22.22 2.81
CA PRO A 294 3.55 -22.21 1.36
C PRO A 294 3.63 -20.76 0.83
N THR A 295 4.80 -20.13 0.99
CA THR A 295 5.08 -18.83 0.36
C THR A 295 5.36 -19.01 -1.13
N HIS A 296 5.12 -17.96 -1.92
CA HIS A 296 5.36 -17.97 -3.37
C HIS A 296 4.47 -18.93 -4.19
N VAL A 297 3.39 -19.44 -3.60
CA VAL A 297 2.43 -20.34 -4.27
C VAL A 297 1.08 -19.64 -4.39
N LEU A 298 0.75 -19.17 -5.61
CA LEU A 298 -0.46 -18.37 -5.87
C LEU A 298 -1.75 -19.11 -5.47
N GLU A 299 -1.83 -20.40 -5.80
CA GLU A 299 -3.00 -21.21 -5.46
C GLU A 299 -3.20 -21.33 -3.95
N SER A 300 -2.11 -21.46 -3.18
CA SER A 300 -2.17 -21.50 -1.72
C SER A 300 -2.75 -20.21 -1.15
N TYR A 301 -2.27 -19.04 -1.60
CA TYR A 301 -2.82 -17.76 -1.15
C TYR A 301 -4.29 -17.60 -1.55
N ARG A 302 -4.67 -17.98 -2.77
CA ARG A 302 -6.09 -17.95 -3.19
C ARG A 302 -6.95 -18.82 -2.29
N ARG A 303 -6.49 -20.03 -1.93
CA ARG A 303 -7.19 -20.93 -1.03
C ARG A 303 -7.32 -20.31 0.35
N SER A 304 -6.20 -19.91 0.96
CA SER A 304 -6.18 -19.27 2.29
C SER A 304 -7.10 -18.07 2.36
N PHE A 305 -7.06 -17.14 1.39
CA PHE A 305 -7.96 -15.99 1.39
C PHE A 305 -9.43 -16.35 1.19
N SER A 306 -9.75 -17.49 0.58
CA SER A 306 -11.14 -17.91 0.37
C SER A 306 -11.71 -18.65 1.58
N THR A 307 -10.85 -19.32 2.36
CA THR A 307 -11.23 -20.13 3.53
C THR A 307 -10.91 -19.47 4.87
N ILE A 308 -10.32 -18.27 4.87
CA ILE A 308 -9.99 -17.52 6.07
C ILE A 308 -11.22 -17.35 6.96
N LEU A 309 -11.08 -17.55 8.27
CA LEU A 309 -12.13 -17.32 9.26
C LEU A 309 -12.08 -15.87 9.79
N ALA A 310 -13.20 -15.35 10.27
CA ALA A 310 -13.28 -14.02 10.87
C ALA A 310 -12.27 -13.82 12.01
N SER A 311 -12.09 -14.86 12.84
CA SER A 311 -11.16 -14.90 13.97
C SER A 311 -9.69 -14.98 13.58
N GLN A 312 -9.39 -15.29 12.32
CA GLN A 312 -8.02 -15.33 11.79
C GLN A 312 -7.56 -13.98 11.21
N ILE A 313 -8.43 -12.96 11.21
CA ILE A 313 -8.13 -11.61 10.73
C ILE A 313 -7.83 -10.72 11.93
N ILE A 314 -6.66 -10.07 11.90
CA ILE A 314 -6.32 -9.01 12.84
C ILE A 314 -6.82 -7.67 12.28
N TRP A 315 -7.87 -7.14 12.91
CA TRP A 315 -8.49 -5.88 12.50
C TRP A 315 -7.72 -4.65 12.97
N GLU A 316 -7.15 -4.68 14.17
CA GLU A 316 -6.42 -3.54 14.76
C GLU A 316 -4.97 -3.93 15.12
N PRO A 317 -4.10 -4.27 14.15
CA PRO A 317 -2.77 -4.83 14.41
C PRO A 317 -1.84 -3.87 15.17
N TYR A 318 -2.15 -2.58 15.17
CA TYR A 318 -1.29 -1.55 15.75
C TYR A 318 -1.71 -1.14 17.17
N LYS A 319 -2.91 -1.50 17.62
CA LYS A 319 -3.54 -0.97 18.84
C LYS A 319 -2.64 -1.02 20.08
N GLU A 320 -1.94 -2.15 20.26
CA GLU A 320 -1.10 -2.40 21.45
C GLU A 320 0.32 -1.84 21.32
N ILE A 321 0.73 -1.41 20.12
CA ILE A 321 2.11 -0.97 19.85
C ILE A 321 2.25 0.53 19.59
N LEU A 322 1.14 1.25 19.36
CA LEU A 322 1.13 2.66 18.95
C LEU A 322 1.95 3.56 19.89
N ASP A 323 1.87 3.34 21.20
CA ASP A 323 2.58 4.15 22.18
C ASP A 323 4.11 4.01 22.07
N GLY A 324 4.59 2.81 21.75
CA GLY A 324 6.01 2.49 21.60
C GLY A 324 6.61 2.83 20.23
N LEU A 325 5.80 3.31 19.27
CA LEU A 325 6.30 3.72 17.96
C LEU A 325 7.00 5.09 18.02
N PRO A 326 8.03 5.31 17.18
CA PRO A 326 8.61 6.64 16.99
C PRO A 326 7.55 7.69 16.65
N ALA A 327 7.72 8.92 17.12
CA ALA A 327 6.73 9.99 16.94
C ALA A 327 6.35 10.22 15.46
N TYR A 328 7.31 10.14 14.54
CA TYR A 328 7.08 10.31 13.09
C TYR A 328 6.24 9.18 12.46
N CYS A 329 6.03 8.06 13.16
CA CYS A 329 5.17 6.96 12.71
C CYS A 329 3.70 7.10 13.16
N LYS A 330 3.36 8.20 13.86
CA LYS A 330 2.02 8.48 14.38
C LYS A 330 1.64 9.97 14.34
N ALA A 331 2.40 10.77 13.60
CA ALA A 331 2.21 12.22 13.57
C ALA A 331 0.88 12.61 12.89
N GLY A 332 0.43 11.84 11.91
CA GLY A 332 -0.82 12.05 11.16
C GLY A 332 -2.00 11.24 11.68
N GLN A 333 -1.96 10.77 12.94
CA GLN A 333 -3.01 9.93 13.53
C GLN A 333 -4.41 10.54 13.42
N ASP A 334 -4.51 11.86 13.55
CA ASP A 334 -5.78 12.60 13.49
C ASP A 334 -6.46 12.51 12.11
N ILE A 335 -5.68 12.33 11.04
CA ILE A 335 -6.19 12.29 9.66
C ILE A 335 -6.20 10.88 9.06
N TRP A 336 -5.82 9.83 9.81
CA TRP A 336 -5.83 8.44 9.31
C TRP A 336 -7.17 7.96 8.75
N ARG A 337 -8.27 8.59 9.18
CA ARG A 337 -9.64 8.28 8.77
C ARG A 337 -10.28 9.40 7.94
N THR A 338 -9.50 10.30 7.36
CA THR A 338 -10.02 11.33 6.44
C THR A 338 -10.70 10.70 5.22
N LYS A 339 -11.91 11.17 4.89
CA LYS A 339 -12.53 10.88 3.59
C LYS A 339 -12.18 12.01 2.62
N SER A 340 -11.10 11.87 1.87
CA SER A 340 -10.56 12.93 1.01
C SER A 340 -9.88 12.37 -0.25
N PRO A 341 -9.70 13.18 -1.31
CA PRO A 341 -8.87 12.79 -2.43
C PRO A 341 -7.39 12.79 -2.01
N LEU A 342 -6.69 11.71 -2.29
CA LEU A 342 -5.24 11.62 -2.20
C LEU A 342 -4.65 12.17 -3.50
N VAL A 343 -3.61 13.00 -3.37
CA VAL A 343 -3.06 13.76 -4.50
C VAL A 343 -1.58 13.41 -4.69
N CYS A 344 -1.22 12.96 -5.90
CA CYS A 344 0.15 12.62 -6.28
C CYS A 344 0.45 13.00 -7.74
N GLY A 345 0.96 14.20 -7.94
CA GLY A 345 1.21 14.79 -9.26
C GLY A 345 -0.07 14.84 -10.08
N HIS A 346 -0.10 14.04 -11.14
CA HIS A 346 -1.26 13.90 -12.03
C HIS A 346 -2.34 12.95 -11.51
N LEU A 347 -2.06 12.20 -10.43
CA LEU A 347 -2.96 11.19 -9.89
C LEU A 347 -3.84 11.76 -8.78
N ILE A 348 -5.13 11.51 -8.91
CA ILE A 348 -6.12 11.65 -7.83
C ILE A 348 -6.72 10.27 -7.57
N GLU A 349 -6.75 9.88 -6.29
CA GLU A 349 -7.39 8.64 -5.83
C GLU A 349 -8.12 8.88 -4.51
N TRP A 350 -9.38 8.44 -4.40
CA TRP A 350 -10.18 8.69 -3.20
C TRP A 350 -9.82 7.77 -2.03
N HIS A 351 -9.55 8.35 -0.86
CA HIS A 351 -9.42 7.61 0.39
C HIS A 351 -10.79 7.51 1.07
N LEU A 352 -11.28 6.27 1.26
CA LEU A 352 -12.65 5.98 1.72
C LEU A 352 -12.68 5.12 3.00
N PRO A 353 -12.11 5.60 4.12
CA PRO A 353 -12.00 4.83 5.36
C PRO A 353 -13.36 4.49 5.98
N ASN A 354 -14.43 5.21 5.64
CA ASN A 354 -15.80 4.89 6.04
C ASN A 354 -16.27 3.48 5.60
N ARG A 355 -15.56 2.86 4.65
CA ARG A 355 -15.88 1.52 4.15
C ARG A 355 -15.14 0.40 4.87
N VAL A 356 -14.20 0.74 5.75
CA VAL A 356 -13.29 -0.19 6.43
C VAL A 356 -13.09 0.15 7.91
N LEU A 357 -14.11 0.74 8.55
CA LEU A 357 -14.04 1.25 9.93
C LEU A 357 -13.70 0.20 10.97
N ARG A 358 -13.95 -1.08 10.66
CA ARG A 358 -13.50 -2.22 11.48
C ARG A 358 -12.00 -2.27 11.67
N GLN A 359 -11.21 -1.76 10.71
CA GLN A 359 -9.75 -1.69 10.83
C GLN A 359 -9.29 -0.70 11.92
N PHE A 360 -10.23 0.10 12.43
CA PHE A 360 -10.04 1.08 13.51
C PHE A 360 -10.87 0.73 14.75
N GLY A 361 -11.36 -0.53 14.85
CA GLY A 361 -12.16 -0.98 15.98
C GLY A 361 -13.56 -0.37 16.05
N MET A 362 -14.06 0.21 14.95
CA MET A 362 -15.34 0.92 14.91
C MET A 362 -16.44 0.11 14.22
N GLU A 363 -17.68 0.46 14.52
CA GLU A 363 -18.86 -0.08 13.85
C GLU A 363 -18.83 0.20 12.34
N GLN A 364 -19.36 -0.76 11.56
CA GLN A 364 -19.41 -0.68 10.11
C GLN A 364 -20.84 -0.62 9.61
N ASP A 365 -21.23 0.58 9.16
CA ASP A 365 -22.46 0.81 8.41
C ASP A 365 -22.36 0.29 6.98
N ILE A 366 -23.51 0.17 6.32
CA ILE A 366 -23.57 0.06 4.86
C ILE A 366 -23.08 1.39 4.28
N PRO A 367 -21.97 1.43 3.52
CA PRO A 367 -21.50 2.66 2.91
C PRO A 367 -22.54 3.23 1.93
N GLY A 368 -22.73 4.54 1.98
CA GLY A 368 -23.50 5.25 0.95
C GLY A 368 -22.87 5.14 -0.44
N PRO A 369 -23.63 5.42 -1.52
CA PRO A 369 -23.07 5.46 -2.86
C PRO A 369 -21.94 6.49 -2.94
N PHE A 370 -20.89 6.14 -3.67
CA PHE A 370 -19.75 7.02 -3.91
C PHE A 370 -19.16 6.70 -5.29
N ASP A 371 -18.90 7.73 -6.09
CA ASP A 371 -18.21 7.61 -7.37
C ASP A 371 -16.73 7.92 -7.17
N THR A 372 -15.85 6.96 -7.47
CA THR A 372 -14.40 7.19 -7.48
C THR A 372 -13.94 7.98 -8.71
N GLU A 373 -14.88 8.36 -9.58
CA GLU A 373 -14.74 9.15 -10.80
C GLU A 373 -13.84 8.47 -11.83
N THR A 374 -14.46 7.67 -12.72
CA THR A 374 -13.74 6.93 -13.78
C THR A 374 -12.74 7.80 -14.55
N ARG A 375 -13.09 9.07 -14.83
CA ARG A 375 -12.22 10.02 -15.54
C ARG A 375 -10.85 10.21 -14.88
N LEU A 376 -10.78 10.18 -13.54
CA LEU A 376 -9.53 10.41 -12.81
C LEU A 376 -8.56 9.25 -13.06
N HIS A 377 -9.10 8.03 -13.21
CA HIS A 377 -8.32 6.83 -13.47
C HIS A 377 -7.72 6.77 -14.89
N ASP A 378 -8.32 7.48 -15.83
CA ASP A 378 -7.87 7.53 -17.23
C ASP A 378 -6.78 8.58 -17.47
N VAL A 379 -6.50 9.43 -16.48
CA VAL A 379 -5.41 10.40 -16.55
C VAL A 379 -4.04 9.72 -16.50
N ASP A 380 -3.20 10.03 -17.49
CA ASP A 380 -1.76 9.76 -17.50
C ASP A 380 -0.98 10.95 -18.07
N LEU A 381 0.35 10.84 -18.12
CA LEU A 381 1.26 11.92 -18.54
C LEU A 381 1.49 12.01 -20.05
N ARG A 382 0.91 11.12 -20.87
CA ARG A 382 1.19 11.10 -22.32
C ARG A 382 0.60 12.35 -22.98
N GLY A 383 1.45 13.13 -23.65
CA GLY A 383 1.05 14.38 -24.30
C GLY A 383 0.68 15.50 -23.33
N LYS A 384 1.05 15.38 -22.03
CA LYS A 384 0.73 16.34 -20.96
C LYS A 384 1.98 16.87 -20.25
N SER A 385 3.05 17.14 -21.02
CA SER A 385 4.31 17.68 -20.46
C SER A 385 4.12 19.06 -19.84
N ASP A 386 3.22 19.86 -20.41
CA ASP A 386 3.06 21.27 -20.08
C ASP A 386 1.82 21.51 -19.18
N THR A 387 1.14 20.44 -18.75
CA THR A 387 -0.05 20.54 -17.91
C THR A 387 0.34 20.93 -16.49
N ASP A 388 -0.17 22.07 -16.03
CA ASP A 388 -0.06 22.47 -14.64
C ASP A 388 -1.15 21.81 -13.79
N TRP A 389 -0.75 20.77 -13.07
CA TRP A 389 -1.64 20.01 -12.20
C TRP A 389 -2.12 20.80 -10.99
N THR A 390 -1.46 21.90 -10.62
CA THR A 390 -1.90 22.78 -9.52
C THR A 390 -3.20 23.51 -9.88
N ILE A 391 -3.37 23.81 -11.18
CA ILE A 391 -4.57 24.45 -11.71
C ILE A 391 -5.62 23.38 -12.03
N GLU A 392 -5.24 22.34 -12.77
CA GLU A 392 -6.17 21.26 -13.17
C GLU A 392 -6.83 20.58 -11.96
N TRP A 393 -6.08 20.39 -10.86
CA TRP A 393 -6.58 19.75 -9.64
C TRP A 393 -6.94 20.70 -8.51
N ALA A 394 -7.14 21.99 -8.76
CA ALA A 394 -7.45 22.99 -7.74
C ALA A 394 -8.58 22.55 -6.78
N ASP A 395 -9.69 22.02 -7.31
CA ASP A 395 -10.82 21.54 -6.49
C ASP A 395 -10.47 20.35 -5.59
N TYR A 396 -9.60 19.44 -6.06
CA TYR A 396 -9.17 18.28 -5.28
C TYR A 396 -8.13 18.66 -4.25
N ILE A 397 -7.22 19.57 -4.60
CA ILE A 397 -6.26 20.17 -3.69
C ILE A 397 -7.00 20.86 -2.55
N GLN A 398 -8.07 21.62 -2.84
CA GLN A 398 -8.88 22.26 -1.82
C GLN A 398 -9.56 21.24 -0.89
N LYS A 399 -10.15 20.17 -1.44
CA LYS A 399 -10.72 19.06 -0.63
C LYS A 399 -9.67 18.36 0.23
N TRP A 400 -8.44 18.23 -0.25
CA TRP A 400 -7.33 17.72 0.57
C TRP A 400 -6.92 18.72 1.66
N ASN A 401 -6.92 20.02 1.36
CA ASN A 401 -6.57 21.04 2.34
C ASN A 401 -7.56 21.09 3.52
N THR A 402 -8.82 20.70 3.31
CA THR A 402 -9.85 20.60 4.37
C THR A 402 -10.03 19.18 4.95
N ARG A 403 -9.10 18.25 4.68
CA ARG A 403 -9.16 16.83 5.10
C ARG A 403 -9.45 16.59 6.59
N ALA A 404 -9.04 17.50 7.48
CA ALA A 404 -9.30 17.38 8.92
C ALA A 404 -10.82 17.42 9.24
N GLU A 405 -11.60 18.09 8.40
CA GLU A 405 -13.06 18.24 8.57
C GLU A 405 -13.83 17.00 8.10
N THR A 406 -13.20 16.10 7.33
CA THR A 406 -13.85 14.92 6.74
C THR A 406 -13.41 13.60 7.38
N VAL A 407 -12.81 13.66 8.57
CA VAL A 407 -12.42 12.49 9.36
C VAL A 407 -13.66 11.72 9.81
N VAL A 408 -13.74 10.46 9.40
CA VAL A 408 -14.90 9.61 9.65
C VAL A 408 -14.77 8.92 11.00
N THR A 409 -15.71 9.16 11.91
CA THR A 409 -15.78 8.53 13.24
C THR A 409 -17.12 7.84 13.47
N ARG A 410 -17.08 6.70 14.16
CA ARG A 410 -18.22 5.90 14.59
C ARG A 410 -17.98 5.34 16.01
N PRO A 411 -19.04 4.86 16.69
CA PRO A 411 -18.89 4.12 17.93
C PRO A 411 -17.93 2.94 17.77
N LEU A 412 -17.28 2.56 18.87
CA LEU A 412 -16.45 1.35 18.90
C LEU A 412 -17.32 0.11 18.75
N LEU A 413 -16.78 -0.88 18.05
CA LEU A 413 -17.44 -2.16 17.86
C LEU A 413 -17.36 -2.97 19.16
N GLU A 414 -18.51 -3.15 19.83
CA GLU A 414 -18.58 -3.93 21.08
C GLU A 414 -18.42 -5.43 20.86
N GLN A 415 -18.95 -5.95 19.74
CA GLN A 415 -18.95 -7.38 19.42
C GLN A 415 -18.57 -7.63 17.96
N PRO A 416 -17.92 -8.77 17.64
CA PRO A 416 -17.63 -9.14 16.27
C PRO A 416 -18.89 -9.12 15.40
N ILE A 417 -18.76 -8.56 14.19
CA ILE A 417 -19.86 -8.50 13.23
C ILE A 417 -20.33 -9.91 12.86
N SER A 418 -21.59 -10.21 13.20
CA SER A 418 -22.18 -11.51 12.92
C SER A 418 -22.49 -11.73 11.44
N TYR A 419 -22.74 -12.99 11.07
CA TYR A 419 -23.16 -13.32 9.71
C TYR A 419 -24.45 -12.57 9.29
N SER A 420 -25.41 -12.40 10.20
CA SER A 420 -26.72 -11.77 9.93
C SER A 420 -26.70 -10.24 9.99
N HIS A 421 -25.58 -9.63 10.39
CA HIS A 421 -25.45 -8.17 10.49
C HIS A 421 -25.86 -7.47 9.18
N PRO A 422 -26.58 -6.32 9.24
CA PRO A 422 -27.05 -5.61 8.04
C PRO A 422 -25.94 -5.35 7.00
N TYR A 423 -24.78 -4.85 7.43
CA TYR A 423 -23.61 -4.68 6.57
C TYR A 423 -23.20 -5.99 5.87
N MET A 424 -23.11 -7.11 6.58
CA MET A 424 -22.68 -8.38 6.00
C MET A 424 -23.71 -8.96 5.02
N ARG A 425 -25.01 -8.76 5.29
CA ARG A 425 -26.08 -9.13 4.34
C ARG A 425 -25.98 -8.32 3.05
N TRP A 426 -25.76 -7.01 3.14
CA TRP A 426 -25.53 -6.14 1.99
C TRP A 426 -24.25 -6.54 1.24
N TYR A 427 -23.15 -6.69 1.95
CA TYR A 427 -21.82 -6.97 1.39
C TYR A 427 -21.82 -8.27 0.56
N ARG A 428 -22.42 -9.35 1.07
CA ARG A 428 -22.51 -10.63 0.34
C ARG A 428 -23.32 -10.56 -0.95
N ARG A 429 -24.20 -9.55 -1.12
CA ARG A 429 -24.99 -9.35 -2.34
C ARG A 429 -24.22 -8.56 -3.40
N ILE A 430 -23.43 -7.58 -2.97
CA ILE A 430 -22.71 -6.68 -3.89
C ILE A 430 -21.32 -7.17 -4.27
N THR A 431 -20.75 -8.12 -3.52
CA THR A 431 -19.39 -8.62 -3.74
C THR A 431 -19.35 -9.88 -4.60
N ARG A 432 -18.18 -10.16 -5.17
CA ARG A 432 -17.85 -11.47 -5.74
C ARG A 432 -17.03 -12.25 -4.71
N ARG A 433 -17.68 -13.23 -4.07
CA ARG A 433 -17.09 -13.95 -2.92
C ARG A 433 -16.04 -14.97 -3.34
N CYS A 434 -16.22 -15.60 -4.50
CA CYS A 434 -15.32 -16.64 -5.01
C CYS A 434 -14.63 -16.16 -6.29
N ILE A 435 -13.31 -16.34 -6.35
CA ILE A 435 -12.50 -15.89 -7.50
C ILE A 435 -12.28 -17.04 -8.49
N SER A 436 -12.07 -18.27 -8.00
CA SER A 436 -11.94 -19.48 -8.81
C SER A 436 -13.05 -20.50 -8.49
N LYS A 437 -13.29 -21.45 -9.39
CA LYS A 437 -14.23 -22.56 -9.17
C LYS A 437 -13.81 -23.42 -7.98
N ASP A 438 -12.52 -23.68 -7.82
CA ASP A 438 -12.00 -24.46 -6.68
C ASP A 438 -12.27 -23.75 -5.36
N SER A 439 -12.04 -22.43 -5.29
CA SER A 439 -12.34 -21.64 -4.09
C SER A 439 -13.82 -21.66 -3.70
N SER A 440 -14.70 -21.90 -4.67
CA SER A 440 -16.14 -21.86 -4.50
C SER A 440 -16.72 -23.13 -3.89
N GLN A 441 -16.10 -24.29 -4.14
CA GLN A 441 -16.48 -25.56 -3.52
C GLN A 441 -16.35 -25.48 -2.00
N TYR A 442 -15.34 -24.77 -1.49
CA TYR A 442 -15.15 -24.57 -0.06
C TYR A 442 -16.21 -23.65 0.58
N ASP A 443 -16.65 -22.59 -0.11
CA ASP A 443 -17.73 -21.72 0.38
C ASP A 443 -19.06 -22.49 0.50
N GLU A 444 -19.33 -23.41 -0.43
CA GLU A 444 -20.52 -24.27 -0.34
C GLU A 444 -20.44 -25.27 0.81
N LEU A 445 -19.28 -25.89 1.05
CA LEU A 445 -19.06 -26.76 2.21
C LEU A 445 -19.31 -26.02 3.54
N VAL A 446 -18.77 -24.82 3.69
CA VAL A 446 -18.99 -23.99 4.89
C VAL A 446 -20.47 -23.64 5.04
N ARG A 447 -21.15 -23.24 3.96
CA ARG A 447 -22.60 -22.97 3.98
C ARG A 447 -23.42 -24.18 4.38
N LEU A 448 -23.08 -25.35 3.85
CA LEU A 448 -23.75 -26.61 4.17
C LEU A 448 -23.57 -26.96 5.64
N ILE A 449 -22.36 -26.82 6.19
CA ILE A 449 -22.07 -27.05 7.60
C ILE A 449 -22.84 -26.07 8.50
N PHE A 450 -22.88 -24.78 8.15
CA PHE A 450 -23.69 -23.79 8.89
C PHE A 450 -25.18 -24.12 8.84
N TRP A 451 -25.71 -24.49 7.67
CA TRP A 451 -27.11 -24.88 7.51
C TRP A 451 -27.43 -26.14 8.33
N LEU A 452 -26.56 -27.15 8.29
CA LEU A 452 -26.69 -28.37 9.09
C LEU A 452 -26.63 -28.06 10.60
N ALA A 453 -25.72 -27.20 11.05
CA ALA A 453 -25.60 -26.81 12.45
C ALA A 453 -26.85 -26.07 12.97
N ILE A 454 -27.45 -25.21 12.13
CA ILE A 454 -28.72 -24.54 12.45
C ILE A 454 -29.87 -25.54 12.46
N SER A 455 -29.97 -26.41 11.45
CA SER A 455 -31.01 -27.44 11.35
C SER A 455 -30.95 -28.43 12.52
N LEU A 456 -29.75 -28.82 12.97
CA LEU A 456 -29.53 -29.67 14.15
C LEU A 456 -29.91 -28.96 15.45
N ARG A 457 -29.61 -27.66 15.60
CA ARG A 457 -30.08 -26.86 16.76
C ARG A 457 -31.60 -26.74 16.84
N VAL A 458 -32.31 -26.75 15.71
CA VAL A 458 -33.78 -26.70 15.66
C VAL A 458 -34.41 -28.06 16.04
N HIS A 459 -33.67 -29.16 15.97
CA HIS A 459 -34.19 -30.52 16.22
C HIS A 459 -33.85 -31.09 17.60
N LEU A 460 -33.07 -30.39 18.44
CA LEU A 460 -32.73 -30.85 19.79
C LEU A 460 -33.70 -30.26 20.83
N LYS A 461 -34.38 -31.14 21.58
CA LYS A 461 -35.20 -30.75 22.74
C LYS A 461 -34.31 -30.17 23.86
N PRO A 462 -34.83 -29.28 24.72
CA PRO A 462 -34.05 -28.48 25.69
C PRO A 462 -33.36 -29.25 26.84
N ARG A 463 -33.15 -30.58 26.73
CA ARG A 463 -32.41 -31.38 27.71
C ARG A 463 -31.08 -31.95 27.21
N GLU A 464 -30.64 -31.62 26.01
CA GLU A 464 -29.32 -32.04 25.47
C GLU A 464 -28.40 -30.86 25.11
N VAL A 465 -28.62 -29.69 25.72
CA VAL A 465 -27.87 -28.46 25.40
C VAL A 465 -26.51 -28.37 26.14
N ASP A 466 -26.24 -29.23 27.12
CA ASP A 466 -25.03 -29.11 27.95
C ASP A 466 -23.72 -29.64 27.33
N TYR A 467 -23.76 -30.24 26.14
CA TYR A 467 -22.54 -30.70 25.43
C TYR A 467 -22.14 -29.86 24.19
N ILE A 468 -22.89 -28.81 23.85
CA ILE A 468 -22.59 -27.92 22.70
C ILE A 468 -22.17 -26.51 23.18
N GLY A 469 -21.60 -26.43 24.39
CA GLY A 469 -21.02 -25.19 24.96
C GLY A 469 -19.56 -24.94 24.57
N ALA A 470 -18.88 -25.87 23.88
CA ALA A 470 -17.43 -25.83 23.66
C ALA A 470 -16.98 -25.39 22.26
N LEU A 471 -17.88 -24.89 21.40
CA LEU A 471 -17.50 -24.33 20.10
C LEU A 471 -17.68 -22.80 20.12
N LYS A 472 -16.69 -22.13 20.72
CA LYS A 472 -16.39 -20.73 20.38
C LYS A 472 -15.68 -20.74 19.02
N PHE A 473 -16.39 -20.31 17.97
CA PHE A 473 -15.83 -20.07 16.63
C PHE A 473 -15.87 -18.58 16.30
#